data_AF-A0A8G0P695-F1
#
_entry.id   AF-A0A8G0P695-F1
#
_cell.length_a   1.000
_cell.length_b   1.000
_cell.length_c   1.000
_cell.angle_alpha   90.00
_cell.angle_beta   90.00
_cell.angle_gamma   90.00
#
_symmetry.space_group_name_H-M   'P 1'
#
loop_
_entity.id
_entity.type
_entity.pdbx_description
1 polymer ?
#
loop_
_entity_poly.entity_id
_entity_poly.type
_entity_poly.pdbx_seq_one_letter_code
_entity_poly.pdbx_strand_id
1 'polypeptide(L)'
;MMFIRGLNGSYLVACSIFNTLYQENIAPCHFYGGINENTATYLQKISDNVILKNKSNWLINTYNIHSDFSFLIKGTNIYLQNKSNNYDSLSWNINNEYRTNESSPTHNFTSTGDKSITLTTYKNGCSESVTKTIQISSLDINEVNEINFYYYPNPTTDLLYLETKKKLPIKFSIIDLNGKIIIPERTLEKNYIDTRSLNSGIYILLLNQENITTKIKLIKSENGQ
;
A
#
# COMPACT_ATOMS: atom_id res chain seq x y z
N MET A 1 -21.41 -3.52 -44.60
CA MET A 1 -22.51 -2.73 -44.01
C MET A 1 -23.75 -3.63 -43.93
N MET A 2 -23.98 -4.27 -42.78
CA MET A 2 -25.11 -5.19 -42.61
C MET A 2 -26.36 -4.35 -42.29
N PHE A 3 -27.32 -4.30 -43.22
CA PHE A 3 -28.60 -3.62 -42.99
C PHE A 3 -29.40 -4.45 -41.99
N ILE A 4 -29.33 -4.11 -40.71
CA ILE A 4 -30.18 -4.74 -39.69
C ILE A 4 -31.56 -4.09 -39.79
N ARG A 5 -32.43 -4.64 -40.65
CA ARG A 5 -33.81 -4.17 -40.82
C ARG A 5 -34.66 -4.61 -39.61
N GLY A 6 -34.76 -3.76 -38.59
CA GLY A 6 -35.69 -3.91 -37.46
C GLY A 6 -35.36 -3.01 -36.27
N LEU A 7 -36.38 -2.58 -35.51
CA LEU A 7 -36.21 -1.66 -34.36
C LEU A 7 -35.20 -2.20 -33.33
N ASN A 8 -35.24 -3.50 -33.01
CA ASN A 8 -34.30 -4.14 -32.08
C ASN A 8 -32.84 -4.03 -32.56
N GLY A 9 -32.62 -4.15 -33.87
CA GLY A 9 -31.30 -4.06 -34.48
C GLY A 9 -30.72 -2.65 -34.40
N SER A 10 -31.51 -1.66 -34.82
CA SER A 10 -31.14 -0.24 -34.70
C SER A 10 -30.86 0.16 -33.26
N TYR A 11 -31.66 -0.35 -32.31
CA TYR A 11 -31.46 -0.11 -30.88
C TYR A 11 -30.13 -0.69 -30.39
N LEU A 12 -29.83 -1.96 -30.70
CA LEU A 12 -28.56 -2.58 -30.31
C LEU A 12 -27.35 -1.88 -30.94
N VAL A 13 -27.46 -1.41 -32.19
CA VAL A 13 -26.42 -0.62 -32.85
C VAL A 13 -26.20 0.71 -32.12
N ALA A 14 -27.27 1.42 -31.74
CA ALA A 14 -27.16 2.65 -30.97
C ALA A 14 -26.48 2.41 -29.61
N CYS A 15 -26.84 1.34 -28.91
CA CYS A 15 -26.15 0.93 -27.69
C CYS A 15 -24.66 0.64 -27.95
N SER A 16 -24.37 -0.06 -29.05
CA SER A 16 -22.99 -0.43 -29.37
C SER A 16 -22.11 0.77 -29.68
N ILE A 17 -22.67 1.75 -30.40
CA ILE A 17 -22.00 3.03 -30.69
C ILE A 17 -21.75 3.80 -29.39
N PHE A 18 -22.76 3.91 -28.51
CA PHE A 18 -22.61 4.59 -27.22
C PHE A 18 -21.48 3.97 -26.39
N ASN A 19 -21.48 2.64 -26.20
CA ASN A 19 -20.46 1.93 -25.44
C ASN A 19 -19.06 2.07 -26.03
N THR A 20 -18.96 2.16 -27.36
CA THR A 20 -17.69 2.33 -28.06
C THR A 20 -17.14 3.75 -27.87
N LEU A 21 -18.00 4.77 -27.94
CA LEU A 21 -17.62 6.17 -27.83
C LEU A 21 -17.33 6.59 -26.39
N TYR A 22 -18.25 6.26 -25.49
CA TYR A 22 -18.22 6.74 -24.09
C TYR A 22 -17.61 5.74 -23.12
N GLN A 23 -17.52 4.47 -23.50
CA GLN A 23 -16.90 3.42 -22.67
C GLN A 23 -17.55 3.21 -21.29
N GLU A 24 -18.82 3.59 -21.16
CA GLU A 24 -19.65 3.51 -19.96
C GLU A 24 -20.79 2.51 -20.15
N ASN A 25 -21.37 2.00 -19.06
CA ASN A 25 -22.57 1.16 -19.16
C ASN A 25 -23.79 2.02 -19.51
N ILE A 26 -24.64 1.51 -20.41
CA ILE A 26 -25.92 2.15 -20.72
C ILE A 26 -26.97 1.77 -19.69
N ALA A 27 -26.92 0.56 -19.15
CA ALA A 27 -27.96 0.07 -18.25
C ALA A 27 -27.84 0.69 -16.84
N PRO A 28 -28.96 1.12 -16.22
CA PRO A 28 -30.32 1.20 -16.78
C PRO A 28 -30.57 2.53 -17.50
N CYS A 29 -30.84 2.47 -18.80
CA CYS A 29 -31.37 3.61 -19.54
C CYS A 29 -32.87 3.41 -19.78
N HIS A 30 -33.68 4.38 -19.38
CA HIS A 30 -35.15 4.33 -19.49
C HIS A 30 -35.69 4.79 -20.87
N PHE A 31 -34.80 5.07 -21.83
CA PHE A 31 -35.19 5.35 -23.20
C PHE A 31 -35.15 4.08 -24.06
N TYR A 32 -36.32 3.61 -24.48
CA TYR A 32 -36.46 2.32 -25.19
C TYR A 32 -36.64 2.47 -26.71
N GLY A 33 -36.71 3.68 -27.27
CA GLY A 33 -36.70 3.88 -28.72
C GLY A 33 -37.79 3.11 -29.51
N GLY A 34 -38.95 2.84 -28.88
CA GLY A 34 -40.08 2.14 -29.50
C GLY A 34 -40.07 0.61 -29.35
N ILE A 35 -39.15 0.02 -28.58
CA ILE A 35 -39.18 -1.42 -28.23
C ILE A 35 -39.63 -1.64 -26.78
N ASN A 36 -40.05 -2.87 -26.46
CA ASN A 36 -40.47 -3.25 -25.10
C ASN A 36 -39.30 -3.11 -24.10
N GLU A 37 -39.61 -2.66 -22.88
CA GLU A 37 -38.65 -2.46 -21.79
C GLU A 37 -37.76 -3.68 -21.53
N ASN A 38 -38.33 -4.89 -21.41
CA ASN A 38 -37.56 -6.10 -21.15
C ASN A 38 -36.55 -6.38 -22.27
N THR A 39 -36.99 -6.19 -23.52
CA THR A 39 -36.12 -6.33 -24.70
C THR A 39 -35.04 -5.26 -24.72
N ALA A 40 -35.39 -4.00 -24.42
CA ALA A 40 -34.44 -2.90 -24.40
C ALA A 40 -33.35 -3.09 -23.34
N THR A 41 -33.74 -3.39 -22.10
CA THR A 41 -32.81 -3.64 -21.01
C THR A 41 -31.92 -4.87 -21.29
N TYR A 42 -32.47 -5.90 -21.94
CA TYR A 42 -31.68 -7.05 -22.39
C TYR A 42 -30.62 -6.65 -23.43
N LEU A 43 -30.99 -5.88 -24.45
CA LEU A 43 -30.07 -5.42 -25.50
C LEU A 43 -28.99 -4.46 -24.95
N GLN A 44 -29.36 -3.56 -24.03
CA GLN A 44 -28.39 -2.71 -23.31
C GLN A 44 -27.35 -3.57 -22.60
N LYS A 45 -27.80 -4.53 -21.78
CA LYS A 45 -26.92 -5.44 -21.03
C LYS A 45 -26.02 -6.28 -21.93
N ILE A 46 -26.53 -6.75 -23.08
CA ILE A 46 -25.70 -7.44 -24.08
C ILE A 46 -24.59 -6.50 -24.57
N SER A 47 -24.96 -5.30 -25.02
CA SER A 47 -23.99 -4.35 -25.55
C SER A 47 -22.93 -3.99 -24.52
N ASP A 48 -23.35 -3.67 -23.28
CA ASP A 48 -22.48 -3.32 -22.16
C ASP A 48 -21.46 -4.44 -21.90
N ASN A 49 -21.93 -5.69 -21.77
CA ASN A 49 -21.07 -6.82 -21.50
C ASN A 49 -20.12 -7.15 -22.66
N VAL A 50 -20.61 -7.15 -23.91
CA VAL A 50 -19.81 -7.58 -25.06
C VAL A 50 -18.70 -6.56 -25.35
N ILE A 51 -19.02 -5.27 -25.36
CA ILE A 51 -18.07 -4.23 -25.77
C ILE A 51 -17.11 -3.91 -24.62
N LEU A 52 -17.64 -3.62 -23.42
CA LEU A 52 -16.80 -3.13 -22.32
C LEU A 52 -15.86 -4.20 -21.76
N LYS A 53 -16.20 -5.49 -21.85
CA LYS A 53 -15.31 -6.59 -21.44
C LYS A 53 -14.27 -6.97 -22.49
N ASN A 54 -14.44 -6.54 -23.74
CA ASN A 54 -13.56 -6.94 -24.85
C ASN A 54 -12.86 -5.75 -25.50
N LYS A 55 -12.81 -4.55 -24.88
CA LYS A 55 -12.27 -3.31 -25.49
C LYS A 55 -10.99 -3.50 -26.32
N SER A 56 -10.04 -4.31 -25.85
CA SER A 56 -8.81 -4.65 -26.56
C SER A 56 -9.02 -5.33 -27.92
N ASN A 57 -9.98 -6.25 -28.03
CA ASN A 57 -10.29 -6.97 -29.27
C ASN A 57 -10.89 -6.03 -30.33
N TRP A 58 -11.56 -4.97 -29.90
CA TRP A 58 -12.20 -3.96 -30.75
C TRP A 58 -11.30 -2.72 -30.95
N LEU A 59 -10.05 -2.77 -30.48
CA LEU A 59 -9.09 -1.67 -30.49
C LEU A 59 -9.62 -0.38 -29.83
N ILE A 60 -10.64 -0.49 -28.97
CA ILE A 60 -11.22 0.64 -28.25
C ILE A 60 -10.20 1.12 -27.24
N ASN A 61 -9.92 2.43 -27.25
CA ASN A 61 -8.95 3.07 -26.37
C ASN A 61 -7.50 2.56 -26.51
N THR A 62 -7.19 1.75 -27.53
CA THR A 62 -5.89 1.06 -27.65
C THR A 62 -4.74 2.00 -28.01
N TYR A 63 -5.03 3.16 -28.61
CA TYR A 63 -4.03 4.17 -28.95
C TYR A 63 -4.13 5.44 -28.12
N ASN A 64 -5.14 5.51 -27.26
CA ASN A 64 -5.31 6.64 -26.37
C ASN A 64 -4.23 6.57 -25.29
N ILE A 65 -3.73 7.75 -24.95
CA ILE A 65 -2.90 7.95 -23.79
C ILE A 65 -3.71 7.50 -22.57
N HIS A 66 -3.05 6.80 -21.65
CA HIS A 66 -3.63 6.49 -20.35
C HIS A 66 -2.60 6.78 -19.27
N SER A 67 -2.65 7.99 -18.72
CA SER A 67 -1.78 8.46 -17.64
C SER A 67 -2.22 7.88 -16.30
N ASP A 68 -1.38 7.07 -15.67
CA ASP A 68 -1.57 6.62 -14.28
C ASP A 68 -0.23 6.38 -13.59
N PHE A 69 -0.24 6.42 -12.26
CA PHE A 69 0.91 6.11 -11.44
C PHE A 69 0.56 5.58 -10.06
N SER A 70 1.48 4.84 -9.47
CA SER A 70 1.47 4.47 -8.06
C SER A 70 2.58 5.19 -7.30
N PHE A 71 2.43 5.30 -5.98
CA PHE A 71 3.43 5.93 -5.13
C PHE A 71 3.58 5.18 -3.80
N LEU A 72 4.76 5.30 -3.20
CA LEU A 72 5.06 4.85 -1.84
C LEU A 72 5.67 6.02 -1.06
N ILE A 73 5.20 6.25 0.16
CA ILE A 73 5.71 7.30 1.05
C ILE A 73 6.48 6.64 2.20
N LYS A 74 7.68 7.14 2.50
CA LYS A 74 8.49 6.76 3.67
C LYS A 74 9.01 8.02 4.36
N GLY A 75 8.41 8.38 5.50
CA GLY A 75 8.63 9.67 6.14
C GLY A 75 8.35 10.82 5.16
N THR A 76 9.36 11.64 4.89
CA THR A 76 9.27 12.75 3.91
C THR A 76 9.69 12.38 2.49
N ASN A 77 10.07 11.13 2.23
CA ASN A 77 10.41 10.66 0.90
C ASN A 77 9.21 10.06 0.18
N ILE A 78 9.09 10.36 -1.12
CA ILE A 78 8.16 9.70 -2.02
C ILE A 78 8.92 8.94 -3.12
N TYR A 79 8.45 7.73 -3.41
CA TYR A 79 8.88 6.90 -4.52
C TYR A 79 7.73 6.79 -5.51
N LEU A 80 7.93 7.30 -6.73
CA LEU A 80 6.91 7.31 -7.77
C LEU A 80 7.18 6.17 -8.76
N GLN A 81 6.12 5.50 -9.20
CA GLN A 81 6.18 4.48 -10.24
C GLN A 81 5.14 4.77 -11.32
N ASN A 82 5.62 5.01 -12.54
CA ASN A 82 4.74 5.18 -13.69
C ASN A 82 3.99 3.88 -14.02
N LYS A 83 2.68 3.98 -14.26
CA LYS A 83 1.79 2.92 -14.74
C LYS A 83 1.09 3.30 -16.05
N SER A 84 1.54 4.39 -16.67
CA SER A 84 0.92 4.92 -17.87
C SER A 84 1.17 4.04 -19.08
N ASN A 85 0.24 4.06 -20.02
CA ASN A 85 0.33 3.32 -21.28
C ASN A 85 0.22 4.27 -22.47
N ASN A 86 0.71 3.82 -23.62
CA ASN A 86 0.57 4.53 -24.90
C ASN A 86 1.06 5.98 -24.86
N TYR A 87 2.29 6.20 -24.38
CA TYR A 87 2.93 7.51 -24.38
C TYR A 87 4.35 7.43 -24.99
N ASP A 88 4.84 8.56 -25.51
CA ASP A 88 6.20 8.69 -26.06
C ASP A 88 7.14 9.33 -25.03
N SER A 89 6.62 10.29 -24.26
CA SER A 89 7.34 10.96 -23.18
C SER A 89 6.43 11.31 -22.02
N LEU A 90 7.03 11.64 -20.87
CA LEU A 90 6.30 12.00 -19.65
C LEU A 90 7.02 13.12 -18.91
N SER A 91 6.31 13.79 -18.01
CA SER A 91 6.80 14.83 -17.13
C SER A 91 6.07 14.77 -15.80
N TRP A 92 6.83 14.72 -14.72
CA TRP A 92 6.33 14.85 -13.37
C TRP A 92 6.39 16.31 -12.94
N ASN A 93 5.36 16.74 -12.21
CA ASN A 93 5.35 17.98 -11.46
C ASN A 93 4.90 17.67 -10.03
N ILE A 94 5.82 17.80 -9.09
CA ILE A 94 5.60 17.56 -7.66
C ILE A 94 5.50 18.92 -6.96
N ASN A 95 4.31 19.21 -6.45
CA ASN A 95 3.98 20.40 -5.68
C ASN A 95 4.40 21.74 -6.32
N ASN A 96 4.51 21.81 -7.66
CA ASN A 96 5.06 22.96 -8.41
C ASN A 96 6.52 23.33 -8.06
N GLU A 97 7.21 22.50 -7.29
CA GLU A 97 8.57 22.76 -6.78
C GLU A 97 9.61 21.91 -7.51
N TYR A 98 9.21 20.71 -7.96
CA TYR A 98 10.11 19.76 -8.58
C TYR A 98 9.51 19.17 -9.86
N ARG A 99 10.32 19.14 -10.93
CA ARG A 99 9.94 18.57 -12.22
C ARG A 99 11.02 17.63 -12.74
N THR A 100 10.61 16.52 -13.33
CA THR A 100 11.51 15.54 -13.92
C THR A 100 10.83 14.73 -15.01
N ASN A 101 11.61 14.20 -15.95
CA ASN A 101 11.15 13.32 -17.02
C ASN A 101 11.53 11.85 -16.77
N GLU A 102 12.07 11.53 -15.58
CA GLU A 102 12.37 10.16 -15.18
C GLU A 102 11.10 9.31 -15.09
N SER A 103 11.18 8.05 -15.50
CA SER A 103 10.02 7.15 -15.47
C SER A 103 9.56 6.77 -14.06
N SER A 104 10.45 6.80 -13.07
CA SER A 104 10.14 6.44 -11.68
C SER A 104 11.03 7.22 -10.71
N PRO A 105 10.80 8.54 -10.54
CA PRO A 105 11.64 9.39 -9.72
C PRO A 105 11.37 9.22 -8.22
N THR A 106 12.31 9.70 -7.43
CA THR A 106 12.14 9.87 -5.98
C THR A 106 12.28 11.34 -5.61
N HIS A 107 11.49 11.81 -4.65
CA HIS A 107 11.56 13.18 -4.16
C HIS A 107 11.49 13.25 -2.63
N ASN A 108 12.24 14.17 -2.03
CA ASN A 108 12.20 14.41 -0.59
C ASN A 108 11.53 15.77 -0.32
N PHE A 109 10.46 15.76 0.46
CA PHE A 109 9.75 16.98 0.83
C PHE A 109 10.41 17.66 2.03
N THR A 110 10.67 18.97 1.91
CA THR A 110 11.20 19.81 2.99
C THR A 110 10.11 20.33 3.93
N SER A 111 8.84 20.29 3.50
CA SER A 111 7.69 20.75 4.26
C SER A 111 6.58 19.70 4.30
N THR A 112 5.92 19.60 5.46
CA THR A 112 4.76 18.73 5.70
C THR A 112 3.46 19.36 5.18
N GLY A 113 2.41 18.54 5.07
CA GLY A 113 1.07 18.92 4.62
C GLY A 113 0.68 18.29 3.28
N ASP A 114 -0.43 18.76 2.72
CA ASP A 114 -0.95 18.37 1.42
C ASP A 114 0.05 18.69 0.31
N LYS A 115 0.38 17.68 -0.50
CA LYS A 115 1.22 17.83 -1.70
C LYS A 115 0.48 17.26 -2.90
N SER A 116 0.45 18.01 -4.00
CA SER A 116 -0.12 17.56 -5.27
C SER A 116 0.97 16.99 -6.18
N ILE A 117 0.78 15.78 -6.70
CA ILE A 117 1.67 15.17 -7.69
C ILE A 117 0.91 15.04 -8.99
N THR A 118 1.42 15.66 -10.04
CA THR A 118 0.88 15.59 -11.39
C THR A 118 1.86 14.84 -12.29
N LEU A 119 1.37 13.80 -12.96
CA LEU A 119 2.05 13.14 -14.06
C LEU A 119 1.36 13.55 -15.36
N THR A 120 2.11 14.14 -16.28
CA THR A 120 1.65 14.42 -17.64
C THR A 120 2.39 13.51 -18.60
N THR A 121 1.66 12.80 -19.45
CA THR A 121 2.25 12.00 -20.53
C THR A 121 1.87 12.59 -21.88
N TYR A 122 2.73 12.38 -22.88
CA TYR A 122 2.62 12.98 -24.20
C TYR A 122 2.76 11.92 -25.29
N LYS A 123 1.93 12.03 -26.33
CA LYS A 123 2.04 11.22 -27.55
C LYS A 123 1.48 11.99 -28.74
N ASN A 124 2.25 12.09 -29.83
CA ASN A 124 1.80 12.73 -31.08
C ASN A 124 1.14 14.12 -30.91
N GLY A 125 1.61 14.94 -29.97
CA GLY A 125 1.04 16.27 -29.68
C GLY A 125 -0.21 16.25 -28.79
N CYS A 126 -0.76 15.09 -28.46
CA CYS A 126 -1.75 14.92 -27.39
C CYS A 126 -1.04 14.80 -26.04
N SER A 127 -1.73 15.21 -24.97
CA SER A 127 -1.27 15.01 -23.60
C SER A 127 -2.42 14.66 -22.67
N GLU A 128 -2.13 13.86 -21.66
CA GLU A 128 -3.06 13.52 -20.59
C GLU A 128 -2.35 13.68 -19.24
N SER A 129 -3.05 14.27 -18.27
CA SER A 129 -2.52 14.51 -16.94
C SER A 129 -3.35 13.82 -15.87
N VAL A 130 -2.68 13.18 -14.93
CA VAL A 130 -3.28 12.63 -13.71
C VAL A 130 -2.67 13.32 -12.50
N THR A 131 -3.51 13.76 -11.57
CA THR A 131 -3.07 14.42 -10.33
C THR A 131 -3.58 13.64 -9.12
N LYS A 132 -2.67 13.31 -8.19
CA LYS A 132 -3.00 12.72 -6.88
C LYS A 132 -2.50 13.63 -5.78
N THR A 133 -3.35 13.91 -4.81
CA THR A 133 -2.99 14.66 -3.60
C THR A 133 -2.62 13.67 -2.51
N ILE A 134 -1.50 13.92 -1.84
CA ILE A 134 -0.99 13.11 -0.74
C ILE A 134 -0.75 13.98 0.49
N GLN A 135 -0.78 13.37 1.67
CA GLN A 135 -0.43 14.03 2.93
C GLN A 135 0.98 13.63 3.31
N ILE A 136 1.88 14.60 3.43
CA ILE A 136 3.22 14.38 3.97
C ILE A 136 3.23 14.78 5.45
N SER A 137 3.41 13.80 6.33
CA SER A 137 3.65 14.04 7.75
C SER A 137 5.11 13.81 8.10
N SER A 138 5.64 14.58 9.05
CA SER A 138 6.96 14.31 9.67
C SER A 138 6.93 13.08 10.58
N LEU A 139 5.74 12.55 10.85
CA LEU A 139 5.55 11.29 11.53
C LEU A 139 5.82 10.17 10.52
N ASP A 140 6.91 9.46 10.77
CA ASP A 140 7.25 8.21 10.11
C ASP A 140 6.01 7.29 10.12
N ILE A 141 5.51 6.95 8.94
CA ILE A 141 4.55 5.84 8.81
C ILE A 141 5.38 4.59 9.01
N ASN A 142 5.44 4.15 10.28
CA ASN A 142 5.84 2.83 10.74
C ASN A 142 6.75 2.07 9.76
N GLU A 143 8.05 2.36 9.77
CA GLU A 143 8.89 1.22 10.12
C GLU A 143 8.36 0.77 11.47
N VAL A 144 7.62 -0.35 11.49
CA VAL A 144 7.72 -1.20 12.67
C VAL A 144 9.22 -1.44 12.74
N ASN A 145 9.90 -0.60 13.53
CA ASN A 145 11.22 -0.86 14.05
C ASN A 145 11.01 -2.12 14.87
N GLU A 146 10.94 -3.27 14.21
CA GLU A 146 11.01 -4.56 14.84
C GLU A 146 12.40 -4.58 15.44
N ILE A 147 12.47 -4.12 16.69
CA ILE A 147 13.62 -4.30 17.52
C ILE A 147 13.62 -5.80 17.84
N ASN A 148 14.26 -6.54 16.95
CA ASN A 148 14.45 -7.96 17.06
C ASN A 148 15.59 -8.21 18.05
N PHE A 149 15.21 -8.73 19.22
CA PHE A 149 16.15 -9.19 20.22
C PHE A 149 16.45 -10.67 19.99
N TYR A 150 17.72 -11.01 19.87
CA TYR A 150 18.21 -12.38 19.92
C TYR A 150 18.60 -12.67 21.37
N TYR A 151 18.06 -13.74 21.93
CA TYR A 151 18.26 -14.07 23.33
C TYR A 151 18.53 -15.56 23.52
N TYR A 152 19.53 -15.88 24.34
CA TYR A 152 19.94 -17.26 24.57
C TYR A 152 20.73 -17.40 25.89
N PRO A 153 20.74 -18.58 26.52
CA PRO A 153 19.79 -19.67 26.29
C PRO A 153 18.43 -19.34 26.91
N ASN A 154 17.35 -19.83 26.30
CA ASN A 154 16.01 -19.86 26.91
C ASN A 154 15.45 -21.27 26.70
N PRO A 155 15.40 -22.15 27.71
CA PRO A 155 15.55 -21.88 29.15
C PRO A 155 16.96 -21.46 29.60
N THR A 156 17.05 -20.60 30.62
CA THR A 156 18.30 -20.15 31.25
C THR A 156 18.48 -20.74 32.66
N THR A 157 19.73 -20.90 33.09
CA THR A 157 20.12 -21.35 34.43
C THR A 157 20.79 -20.21 35.21
N ASP A 158 21.85 -19.63 34.67
CA ASP A 158 22.59 -18.56 35.35
C ASP A 158 22.45 -17.21 34.64
N LEU A 159 22.77 -17.17 33.34
CA LEU A 159 22.85 -15.94 32.55
C LEU A 159 21.96 -16.03 31.30
N LEU A 160 21.26 -14.94 30.99
CA LEU A 160 20.53 -14.77 29.73
C LEU A 160 21.24 -13.71 28.89
N TYR A 161 21.81 -14.10 27.76
CA TYR A 161 22.44 -13.18 26.80
C TYR A 161 21.39 -12.49 25.94
N LEU A 162 21.64 -11.22 25.62
CA LEU A 162 20.78 -10.36 24.81
C LEU A 162 21.60 -9.64 23.74
N GLU A 163 21.15 -9.76 22.50
CA GLU A 163 21.71 -9.08 21.34
C GLU A 163 20.59 -8.41 20.54
N THR A 164 20.89 -7.26 19.94
CA THR A 164 19.99 -6.52 19.06
C THR A 164 20.83 -5.91 17.94
N LYS A 165 20.23 -5.77 16.76
CA LYS A 165 20.88 -5.10 15.63
C LYS A 165 21.15 -3.62 15.92
N LYS A 166 20.36 -3.00 16.81
CA LYS A 166 20.52 -1.59 17.21
C LYS A 166 21.48 -1.47 18.39
N LYS A 167 22.60 -0.75 18.20
CA LYS A 167 23.59 -0.46 19.25
C LYS A 167 23.15 0.67 20.20
N LEU A 168 21.91 0.61 20.70
CA LEU A 168 21.36 1.59 21.62
C LEU A 168 21.19 1.00 23.02
N PRO A 169 21.13 1.82 24.08
CA PRO A 169 20.87 1.34 25.43
C PRO A 169 19.57 0.54 25.51
N ILE A 170 19.64 -0.64 26.11
CA ILE A 170 18.49 -1.52 26.33
C ILE A 170 18.12 -1.37 27.80
N LYS A 171 16.85 -1.12 28.09
CA LYS A 171 16.31 -1.22 29.43
C LYS A 171 15.55 -2.53 29.57
N PHE A 172 15.59 -3.14 30.74
CA PHE A 172 14.87 -4.38 31.00
C PHE A 172 14.19 -4.37 32.37
N SER A 173 13.09 -5.12 32.48
CA SER A 173 12.47 -5.50 33.75
C SER A 173 11.93 -6.93 33.67
N ILE A 174 11.80 -7.59 34.81
CA ILE A 174 11.28 -8.96 34.89
C ILE A 174 10.07 -8.96 35.82
N ILE A 175 8.97 -9.51 35.32
CA ILE A 175 7.72 -9.67 36.07
C ILE A 175 7.34 -11.16 36.13
N ASP A 176 6.61 -11.54 37.17
CA ASP A 176 5.97 -12.85 37.23
C ASP A 176 4.67 -12.90 36.39
N LEU A 177 4.04 -14.08 36.32
CA LEU A 177 2.79 -14.27 35.57
C LEU A 177 1.59 -13.48 36.13
N ASN A 178 1.67 -13.00 37.38
CA ASN A 178 0.66 -12.16 38.01
C ASN A 178 0.94 -10.66 37.81
N GLY A 179 2.00 -10.30 37.09
CA GLY A 179 2.41 -8.92 36.85
C GLY A 179 3.21 -8.29 38.00
N LYS A 180 3.59 -9.05 39.03
CA LYS A 180 4.45 -8.55 40.11
C LYS A 180 5.87 -8.33 39.57
N ILE A 181 6.42 -7.16 39.83
CA ILE A 181 7.80 -6.81 39.47
C ILE A 181 8.77 -7.60 40.37
N ILE A 182 9.57 -8.46 39.75
CA ILE A 182 10.65 -9.23 40.41
C ILE A 182 11.97 -8.50 40.28
N ILE A 183 12.27 -8.01 39.07
CA ILE A 183 13.40 -7.11 38.81
C ILE A 183 12.84 -5.81 38.24
N PRO A 184 13.03 -4.66 38.91
CA PRO A 184 12.59 -3.37 38.41
C PRO A 184 13.37 -2.95 37.17
N GLU A 185 12.88 -1.92 36.47
CA GLU A 185 13.55 -1.40 35.27
C GLU A 185 15.00 -1.01 35.55
N ARG A 186 15.93 -1.55 34.75
CA ARG A 186 17.36 -1.25 34.78
C ARG A 186 17.91 -1.12 33.37
N THR A 187 18.95 -0.31 33.20
CA THR A 187 19.72 -0.28 31.95
C THR A 187 20.65 -1.48 31.89
N LEU A 188 20.69 -2.14 30.74
CA LEU A 188 21.54 -3.28 30.47
C LEU A 188 22.97 -2.77 30.21
N GLU A 189 23.87 -2.99 31.18
CA GLU A 189 25.28 -2.55 31.08
C GLU A 189 26.17 -3.54 30.33
N LYS A 190 25.80 -4.82 30.32
CA LYS A 190 26.52 -5.92 29.68
C LYS A 190 25.58 -6.68 28.76
N ASN A 191 26.07 -7.45 27.79
CA ASN A 191 25.23 -8.24 26.89
C ASN A 191 24.51 -9.43 27.55
N TYR A 192 24.33 -9.43 28.88
CA TYR A 192 23.66 -10.48 29.62
C TYR A 192 22.89 -9.93 30.84
N ILE A 193 21.83 -10.65 31.22
CA ILE A 193 21.07 -10.49 32.45
C ILE A 193 21.44 -11.64 33.39
N ASP A 194 21.76 -11.32 34.64
CA ASP A 194 21.97 -12.31 35.70
C ASP A 194 20.63 -12.80 36.24
N THR A 195 20.37 -14.10 36.12
CA THR A 195 19.11 -14.75 36.51
C THR A 195 19.27 -15.68 37.71
N ARG A 196 20.45 -15.73 38.34
CA ARG A 196 20.74 -16.62 39.48
C ARG A 196 19.89 -16.33 40.73
N SER A 197 19.40 -15.10 40.86
CA SER A 197 18.50 -14.68 41.95
C SER A 197 17.05 -15.09 41.73
N LEU A 198 16.69 -15.61 40.54
CA LEU A 198 15.35 -16.06 40.21
C LEU A 198 15.17 -17.54 40.57
N ASN A 199 14.03 -17.86 41.17
CA ASN A 199 13.61 -19.25 41.34
C ASN A 199 13.27 -19.87 39.98
N SER A 200 13.31 -21.20 39.89
CA SER A 200 12.85 -21.91 38.69
C SER A 200 11.38 -21.61 38.40
N GLY A 201 11.05 -21.33 37.14
CA GLY A 201 9.70 -20.95 36.74
C GLY A 201 9.63 -20.18 35.43
N ILE A 202 8.43 -19.67 35.12
CA ILE A 202 8.16 -18.86 33.93
C ILE A 202 8.01 -17.40 34.35
N TYR A 203 8.69 -16.52 33.63
CA TYR A 203 8.67 -15.07 33.82
C TYR A 203 8.39 -14.35 32.50
N ILE A 204 8.01 -13.08 32.58
CA ILE A 204 7.94 -12.19 31.42
C ILE A 204 9.09 -11.19 31.54
N LEU A 205 9.98 -11.21 30.56
CA LEU A 205 11.04 -10.23 30.37
C LEU A 205 10.50 -9.11 29.46
N LEU A 206 10.50 -7.89 29.98
CA LEU A 206 10.16 -6.68 29.23
C LEU A 206 11.45 -5.99 28.83
N LEU A 207 11.68 -5.84 27.53
CA LEU A 207 12.81 -5.10 26.97
C LEU A 207 12.31 -3.80 26.36
N ASN A 208 12.93 -2.68 26.70
CA ASN A 208 12.62 -1.37 26.15
C ASN A 208 13.85 -0.78 25.47
N GLN A 209 13.69 -0.41 24.20
CA GLN A 209 14.70 0.30 23.42
C GLN A 209 13.95 1.31 22.53
N GLU A 210 14.37 2.57 22.52
CA GLU A 210 13.68 3.68 21.80
C GLU A 210 12.18 3.83 22.12
N ASN A 211 11.77 3.63 23.38
CA ASN A 211 10.36 3.63 23.82
C ASN A 211 9.49 2.50 23.24
N ILE A 212 10.07 1.56 22.48
CA ILE A 212 9.39 0.34 22.04
C ILE A 212 9.61 -0.73 23.10
N THR A 213 8.53 -1.33 23.59
CA THR A 213 8.57 -2.40 24.58
C THR A 213 8.28 -3.76 23.94
N THR A 214 9.25 -4.66 23.97
CA THR A 214 9.13 -6.05 23.53
C THR A 214 8.97 -6.97 24.73
N LYS A 215 8.05 -7.94 24.63
CA LYS A 215 7.79 -8.94 25.69
C LYS A 215 8.36 -10.30 25.28
N ILE A 216 9.15 -10.91 26.15
CA ILE A 216 9.75 -12.23 25.94
C ILE A 216 9.34 -13.16 27.08
N LYS A 217 8.93 -14.39 26.75
CA LYS A 217 8.72 -15.45 27.75
C LYS A 217 10.09 -15.98 28.18
N LEU A 218 10.45 -15.77 29.43
CA LEU A 218 11.68 -16.28 30.03
C LEU A 218 11.38 -17.55 30.83
N ILE A 219 12.13 -18.62 30.57
CA ILE A 219 12.03 -19.89 31.30
C ILE A 219 13.31 -20.05 32.13
N LYS A 220 13.18 -20.10 33.45
CA LYS A 220 14.28 -20.35 34.39
C LYS A 220 14.24 -21.82 34.83
N SER A 221 15.32 -22.55 34.59
CA SER A 221 15.51 -23.93 35.05
C SER A 221 16.34 -23.96 36.34
N GLU A 222 16.22 -25.04 37.11
CA GLU A 222 17.15 -25.33 38.22
C GLU A 222 18.55 -25.63 37.67
N ASN A 223 19.59 -25.26 38.42
CA ASN A 223 20.95 -25.67 38.05
C ASN A 223 21.02 -27.19 38.23
N GLY A 224 21.21 -27.91 37.12
CA GLY A 224 21.45 -29.34 37.17
C GLY A 224 22.66 -29.64 38.04
N GLN A 225 22.45 -30.47 39.06
CA GLN A 225 23.54 -31.16 39.75
C GLN A 225 24.24 -32.13 38.80
#